data_AF-A0A423XQ35-F1
#
_entry.id   AF-A0A423XQ35-F1
#
_cell.length_a   1.000
_cell.length_b   1.000
_cell.length_c   1.000
_cell.angle_alpha   90.00
_cell.angle_beta   90.00
_cell.angle_gamma   90.00
#
_symmetry.space_group_name_H-M   'P 1'
#
loop_
_entity.id
_entity.type
_entity.pdbx_description
1 polymer ?
#
loop_
_entity_poly.entity_id
_entity_poly.type
_entity_poly.pdbx_seq_one_letter_code
_entity_poly.pdbx_strand_id
1 'polypeptide(L)'
;VAHKGDITAGPTIGDYPFAIVGVPGAEGARVYNGHGAKVDGAGYAIVPSLTPYQENIVAIDYSGLPDTVDVLKNQKTVVPRMGSAITVDMKTLVGRPIILIVRDVSGEFLPIGAQIIDDKNTSQSIIG
;
A
#
# COMPACT_ATOMS: atom_id res chain seq x y z
N VAL A 1 3.72 -18.40 6.53
CA VAL A 1 4.65 -18.50 5.38
C VAL A 1 5.95 -17.80 5.76
N ALA A 2 7.09 -18.47 5.66
CA ALA A 2 8.39 -17.82 5.83
C ALA A 2 8.86 -17.22 4.49
N HIS A 3 9.27 -15.95 4.49
CA HIS A 3 9.73 -15.23 3.31
C HIS A 3 10.88 -14.28 3.65
N LYS A 4 11.39 -13.53 2.65
CA LYS A 4 12.56 -12.65 2.84
C LYS A 4 12.35 -11.57 3.91
N GLY A 5 11.11 -11.11 4.08
CA GLY A 5 10.77 -10.07 5.04
C GLY A 5 10.64 -10.61 6.47
N ASP A 6 9.86 -11.66 6.67
CA ASP A 6 9.62 -12.29 7.97
C ASP A 6 8.80 -13.60 7.82
N ILE A 7 8.20 -14.07 8.91
CA ILE A 7 7.15 -15.07 8.95
C ILE A 7 5.79 -14.38 9.06
N THR A 8 4.95 -14.54 8.03
CA THR A 8 3.59 -13.98 8.02
C THR A 8 2.56 -15.09 8.24
N ALA A 9 1.67 -14.89 9.21
CA ALA A 9 0.50 -15.74 9.44
C ALA A 9 -0.64 -15.31 8.49
N GLY A 10 -1.49 -16.24 8.09
CA GLY A 10 -2.57 -15.94 7.15
C GLY A 10 -3.51 -17.11 6.93
N PRO A 11 -4.45 -16.94 5.99
CA PRO A 11 -5.36 -18.01 5.58
C PRO A 11 -4.60 -19.25 5.10
N THR A 12 -5.27 -20.40 5.15
CA THR A 12 -4.73 -21.65 4.61
C THR A 12 -4.39 -21.49 3.13
N ILE A 13 -3.18 -21.90 2.76
CA ILE A 13 -2.70 -21.95 1.38
C ILE A 13 -2.71 -23.40 0.88
N GLY A 14 -2.95 -23.60 -0.41
CA GLY A 14 -2.90 -24.90 -1.08
C GLY A 14 -1.91 -24.89 -2.25
N ASP A 15 -2.13 -25.76 -3.24
CA ASP A 15 -1.27 -25.86 -4.43
C ASP A 15 -1.45 -24.71 -5.43
N TYR A 16 -2.53 -23.94 -5.28
CA TYR A 16 -2.77 -22.74 -6.06
C TYR A 16 -1.78 -21.63 -5.67
N PRO A 17 -1.33 -20.81 -6.63
CA PRO A 17 -0.41 -19.73 -6.32
C PRO A 17 -1.00 -18.74 -5.33
N PHE A 18 -0.12 -18.10 -4.56
CA PHE A 18 -0.49 -17.11 -3.55
C PHE A 18 0.46 -15.92 -3.61
N ALA A 19 -0.01 -14.77 -3.11
CA ALA A 19 0.80 -13.57 -2.98
C ALA A 19 1.13 -13.26 -1.52
N ILE A 20 2.35 -12.80 -1.29
CA ILE A 20 2.81 -12.15 -0.06
C ILE A 20 2.83 -10.66 -0.36
N VAL A 21 1.95 -9.91 0.29
CA VAL A 21 1.78 -8.48 0.04
C VAL A 21 2.51 -7.70 1.13
N GLY A 22 3.49 -6.90 0.73
CA GLY A 22 4.21 -5.99 1.62
C GLY A 22 3.59 -4.60 1.56
N VAL A 23 3.10 -4.11 2.70
CA VAL A 23 2.43 -2.82 2.86
C VAL A 23 2.97 -2.16 4.14
N PRO A 24 4.15 -1.52 4.08
CA PRO A 24 4.82 -1.00 5.26
C PRO A 24 3.95 0.01 6.03
N GLY A 25 3.83 -0.17 7.34
CA GLY A 25 3.06 0.70 8.24
C GLY A 25 1.55 0.48 8.23
N ALA A 26 1.00 -0.31 7.30
CA ALA A 26 -0.44 -0.51 7.16
C ALA A 26 -1.03 -1.59 8.07
N GLU A 27 -0.52 -1.74 9.29
CA GLU A 27 -0.99 -2.76 10.24
C GLU A 27 -2.52 -2.69 10.42
N GLY A 28 -3.18 -3.85 10.36
CA GLY A 28 -4.63 -3.96 10.50
C GLY A 28 -5.43 -3.69 9.23
N ALA A 29 -4.81 -3.17 8.17
CA ALA A 29 -5.45 -2.98 6.87
C ALA A 29 -5.94 -4.31 6.30
N ARG A 30 -7.11 -4.29 5.65
CA ARG A 30 -7.71 -5.50 5.06
C ARG A 30 -7.19 -5.71 3.65
N VAL A 31 -7.02 -6.97 3.27
CA VAL A 31 -6.67 -7.32 1.90
C VAL A 31 -7.92 -7.68 1.11
N TYR A 32 -8.06 -7.09 -0.08
CA TYR A 32 -9.17 -7.39 -0.97
C TYR A 32 -9.07 -8.83 -1.47
N ASN A 33 -10.20 -9.57 -1.44
CA ASN A 33 -10.25 -11.00 -1.72
C ASN A 33 -9.27 -11.86 -0.87
N GLY A 34 -8.73 -11.31 0.21
CA GLY A 34 -7.76 -11.98 1.08
C GLY A 34 -8.39 -12.97 2.07
N HIS A 35 -9.67 -13.31 1.94
CA HIS A 35 -10.37 -14.21 2.87
C HIS A 35 -10.27 -13.77 4.34
N GLY A 36 -10.40 -12.47 4.59
CA GLY A 36 -10.26 -11.88 5.93
C GLY A 36 -8.82 -11.65 6.38
N ALA A 37 -7.83 -11.89 5.51
CA ALA A 37 -6.44 -11.54 5.77
C ALA A 37 -6.30 -10.04 6.08
N LYS A 38 -5.51 -9.76 7.11
CA LYS A 38 -5.10 -8.43 7.50
C LYS A 38 -3.58 -8.33 7.44
N VAL A 39 -3.10 -7.11 7.23
CA VAL A 39 -1.70 -6.78 7.35
C VAL A 39 -1.28 -6.93 8.81
N ASP A 40 -0.23 -7.71 9.05
CA ASP A 40 0.38 -7.92 10.36
C ASP A 40 1.24 -6.71 10.81
N GLY A 41 1.77 -6.76 12.03
CA GLY A 41 2.63 -5.69 12.56
C GLY A 41 3.97 -5.55 11.85
N ALA A 42 4.40 -6.53 11.06
CA ALA A 42 5.57 -6.43 10.20
C ALA A 42 5.23 -5.77 8.84
N GLY A 43 3.95 -5.46 8.58
CA GLY A 43 3.50 -4.85 7.34
C GLY A 43 3.27 -5.86 6.23
N TYR A 44 2.99 -7.13 6.53
CA TYR A 44 2.76 -8.17 5.53
C TYR A 44 1.40 -8.85 5.64
N ALA A 45 0.88 -9.32 4.50
CA ALA A 45 -0.33 -10.13 4.45
C ALA A 45 -0.24 -11.21 3.36
N ILE A 46 -1.04 -12.27 3.49
CA ILE A 46 -1.13 -13.34 2.49
C ILE A 46 -2.45 -13.26 1.73
N VAL A 47 -2.38 -13.27 0.39
CA VAL A 47 -3.53 -13.45 -0.49
C VAL A 47 -3.49 -14.87 -1.06
N PRO A 48 -4.38 -15.76 -0.62
CA PRO A 48 -4.44 -17.12 -1.12
C PRO A 48 -5.13 -17.19 -2.50
N SER A 49 -5.04 -18.36 -3.14
CA SER A 49 -5.93 -18.78 -4.23
C SER A 49 -5.93 -17.87 -5.47
N LEU A 50 -4.76 -17.48 -5.95
CA LEU A 50 -4.63 -16.79 -7.24
C LEU A 50 -4.87 -17.76 -8.40
N THR A 51 -5.41 -17.25 -9.50
CA THR A 51 -5.63 -18.03 -10.71
C THR A 51 -4.34 -18.10 -11.53
N PRO A 52 -3.76 -19.29 -11.77
CA PRO A 52 -2.52 -19.41 -12.52
C PRO A 52 -2.71 -19.03 -13.99
N TYR A 53 -1.67 -18.45 -14.60
CA TYR A 53 -1.60 -18.01 -16.00
C TYR A 53 -2.65 -16.97 -16.39
N GLN A 54 -3.26 -16.32 -15.41
CA GLN A 54 -4.24 -15.26 -15.60
C GLN A 54 -3.84 -14.01 -14.81
N GLU A 55 -4.37 -12.86 -15.22
CA GLU A 55 -4.25 -11.63 -14.46
C GLU A 55 -5.02 -11.73 -13.15
N ASN A 56 -4.33 -11.46 -12.05
CA ASN A 56 -4.91 -11.38 -10.72
C ASN A 56 -4.64 -9.98 -10.17
N ILE A 57 -5.69 -9.32 -9.71
CA ILE A 57 -5.56 -8.01 -9.06
C ILE A 57 -5.40 -8.25 -7.56
N VAL A 58 -4.21 -7.94 -7.06
CA VAL A 58 -3.91 -7.92 -5.62
C VAL A 58 -4.13 -6.49 -5.14
N ALA A 59 -5.10 -6.29 -4.25
CA ALA A 59 -5.44 -4.97 -3.76
C ALA A 59 -5.59 -4.93 -2.23
N ILE A 60 -5.31 -3.77 -1.65
CA ILE A 60 -5.53 -3.44 -0.24
C ILE A 60 -6.78 -2.59 -0.14
N ASP A 61 -7.65 -2.94 0.80
CA ASP A 61 -8.76 -2.12 1.22
C ASP A 61 -8.23 -1.07 2.20
N TYR A 62 -8.44 0.22 1.87
CA TYR A 62 -8.05 1.34 2.73
C TYR A 62 -8.78 1.31 4.10
N SER A 63 -9.87 0.55 4.20
CA SER A 63 -10.59 0.37 5.44
C SER A 63 -9.73 -0.31 6.50
N GLY A 64 -9.46 0.42 7.58
CA GLY A 64 -8.63 -0.05 8.69
C GLY A 64 -7.15 0.30 8.55
N LEU A 65 -6.76 1.11 7.56
CA LEU A 65 -5.46 1.77 7.58
C LEU A 65 -5.36 2.72 8.79
N PRO A 66 -4.18 2.80 9.43
CA PRO A 66 -3.93 3.85 10.41
C PRO A 66 -4.06 5.24 9.78
N ASP A 67 -4.55 6.22 10.53
CA ASP A 67 -4.68 7.63 10.08
C ASP A 67 -3.35 8.28 9.68
N THR A 68 -2.23 7.64 10.02
CA THR A 68 -0.88 8.08 9.70
C THR A 68 -0.28 7.37 8.48
N VAL A 69 -1.08 6.64 7.69
CA VAL A 69 -0.58 5.89 6.55
C VAL A 69 -1.46 6.13 5.34
N ASP A 70 -0.82 6.53 4.25
CA ASP A 70 -1.41 6.61 2.93
C ASP A 70 -0.77 5.57 2.01
N VAL A 71 -1.56 4.99 1.10
CA VAL A 71 -1.09 3.96 0.16
C VAL A 71 -1.16 4.52 -1.25
N LEU A 72 0.00 4.89 -1.80
CA LEU A 72 0.12 5.53 -3.12
C LEU A 72 -0.42 4.67 -4.27
N LYS A 73 -0.30 3.35 -4.12
CA LYS A 73 -0.84 2.36 -5.04
C LYS A 73 -1.42 1.22 -4.23
N ASN A 74 -2.75 1.18 -4.13
CA ASN A 74 -3.45 0.15 -3.39
C ASN A 74 -3.68 -1.14 -4.17
N GLN A 75 -3.41 -1.18 -5.48
CA GLN A 75 -3.61 -2.36 -6.31
C GLN A 75 -2.43 -2.63 -7.24
N LYS A 76 -2.18 -3.91 -7.51
CA LYS A 76 -1.17 -4.39 -8.45
C LYS A 76 -1.65 -5.66 -9.15
N THR A 77 -1.49 -5.70 -10.46
CA THR A 77 -1.80 -6.88 -11.28
C THR A 77 -0.59 -7.81 -11.34
N VAL A 78 -0.81 -9.10 -11.13
CA VAL A 78 0.20 -10.16 -11.22
C VAL A 78 -0.32 -11.34 -12.07
N VAL A 79 0.60 -12.05 -12.72
CA VAL A 79 0.29 -13.25 -13.52
C VAL A 79 1.10 -14.43 -12.99
N PRO A 80 0.58 -15.20 -12.02
CA PRO A 80 1.32 -16.27 -11.37
C PRO A 80 1.38 -17.55 -12.20
N ARG A 81 2.40 -18.37 -11.94
CA ARG A 81 2.43 -19.77 -12.39
C ARG A 81 1.83 -20.69 -11.34
N MET A 82 1.37 -21.88 -11.72
CA MET A 82 0.90 -22.87 -10.75
C MET A 82 1.98 -23.14 -9.68
N GLY A 83 1.57 -23.24 -8.41
CA GLY A 83 2.48 -23.47 -7.27
C GLY A 83 3.46 -22.33 -6.95
N SER A 84 3.30 -21.14 -7.54
CA SER A 84 4.19 -20.01 -7.29
C SER A 84 3.78 -19.17 -6.07
N ALA A 85 4.79 -18.71 -5.33
CA ALA A 85 4.66 -17.69 -4.30
C ALA A 85 5.20 -16.36 -4.87
N ILE A 86 4.40 -15.30 -4.87
CA ILE A 86 4.79 -14.00 -5.45
C ILE A 86 4.82 -12.93 -4.38
N THR A 87 5.89 -12.13 -4.34
CA THR A 87 5.96 -10.94 -3.49
C THR A 87 5.41 -9.71 -4.23
N VAL A 88 4.53 -8.97 -3.56
CA VAL A 88 3.85 -7.80 -4.08
C VAL A 88 4.06 -6.64 -3.11
N ASP A 89 5.02 -5.76 -3.43
CA ASP A 89 5.27 -4.57 -2.60
C ASP A 89 4.39 -3.40 -3.04
N MET A 90 3.68 -2.82 -2.06
CA MET A 90 2.89 -1.61 -2.18
C MET A 90 3.67 -0.43 -1.61
N LYS A 91 3.62 0.72 -2.30
CA LYS A 91 4.27 1.94 -1.82
C LYS A 91 3.34 2.66 -0.85
N THR A 92 3.82 2.90 0.36
CA THR A 92 3.12 3.65 1.41
C THR A 92 3.86 4.92 1.77
N LEU A 93 3.12 5.93 2.20
CA LEU A 93 3.61 7.12 2.88
C LEU A 93 3.19 7.02 4.33
N VAL A 94 4.15 6.93 5.24
CA VAL A 94 3.90 6.94 6.68
C VAL A 94 4.16 8.35 7.19
N GLY A 95 3.12 9.00 7.68
CA GLY A 95 3.14 10.37 8.16
C GLY A 95 1.74 10.88 8.49
N ARG A 96 1.65 12.01 9.18
CA ARG A 96 0.36 12.64 9.47
C ARG A 96 -0.08 13.46 8.26
N PRO A 97 -1.24 13.19 7.64
CA PRO A 97 -1.77 14.05 6.59
C PRO A 97 -2.10 15.41 7.20
N ILE A 98 -1.66 16.48 6.54
CA ILE A 98 -1.99 17.86 6.90
C ILE A 98 -2.54 18.59 5.68
N ILE A 99 -3.52 19.45 5.91
CA ILE A 99 -4.04 20.37 4.90
C ILE A 99 -3.41 21.73 5.17
N LEU A 100 -2.70 22.25 4.17
CA LEU A 100 -2.06 23.56 4.25
C LEU A 100 -2.91 24.58 3.47
N ILE A 101 -3.20 25.70 4.12
CA ILE A 101 -3.78 26.87 3.46
C ILE A 101 -2.70 27.94 3.46
N VAL A 102 -2.08 28.18 2.30
CA VAL A 102 -0.90 29.03 2.17
C VAL A 102 -1.28 30.38 1.58
N ARG A 103 -0.76 31.45 2.20
CA ARG A 103 -0.88 32.82 1.73
C ARG A 103 0.50 33.44 1.58
N ASP A 104 0.64 34.38 0.66
CA ASP A 104 1.86 35.17 0.50
C ASP A 104 2.00 36.21 1.63
N VAL A 105 3.08 37.00 1.57
CA VAL A 105 3.33 38.08 2.54
C VAL A 105 2.27 39.18 2.52
N SER A 106 1.51 39.28 1.44
CA SER A 106 0.42 40.24 1.22
C SER A 106 -0.92 39.72 1.76
N GLY A 107 -0.98 38.43 2.15
CA GLY A 107 -2.20 37.76 2.60
C GLY A 107 -3.04 37.14 1.47
N GLU A 108 -2.57 37.19 0.23
CA GLU A 108 -3.23 36.60 -0.93
C GLU A 108 -2.94 35.10 -1.04
N PHE A 109 -3.88 34.33 -1.58
CA PHE A 109 -3.66 32.91 -1.83
C PHE A 109 -2.62 32.71 -2.92
N LEU A 110 -1.77 31.70 -2.76
CA LEU A 110 -0.87 31.30 -3.84
C LEU A 110 -1.66 30.75 -5.04
N PRO A 111 -1.17 30.94 -6.27
CA PRO A 111 -1.84 30.47 -7.47
C PRO A 111 -1.85 28.94 -7.56
N ILE A 112 -2.88 28.41 -8.22
CA ILE A 112 -2.93 26.99 -8.59
C ILE A 112 -1.69 26.61 -9.42
N GLY A 113 -1.13 25.43 -9.15
CA GLY A 113 0.08 24.95 -9.81
C GLY A 113 1.40 25.37 -9.15
N ALA A 114 1.36 26.20 -8.10
CA ALA A 114 2.54 26.47 -7.29
C ALA A 114 3.04 25.20 -6.58
N GLN A 115 4.35 24.98 -6.57
CA GLN A 115 4.97 23.78 -6.00
C GLN A 115 5.45 24.04 -4.57
N ILE A 116 5.16 23.12 -3.66
CA ILE A 116 5.69 23.11 -2.29
C ILE A 116 6.89 22.16 -2.27
N ILE A 117 8.06 22.71 -1.96
CA ILE A 117 9.32 21.98 -1.82
C ILE A 117 9.80 22.02 -0.36
N ASP A 118 10.44 20.97 0.10
CA ASP A 118 11.09 20.94 1.42
C ASP A 118 12.50 21.58 1.39
N ASP A 119 13.13 21.66 2.56
CA ASP A 119 14.50 22.16 2.74
C ASP A 119 15.57 21.34 1.99
N LYS A 120 15.23 20.11 1.59
CA LYS A 120 16.06 19.20 0.78
C LYS A 120 15.76 19.31 -0.72
N ASN A 121 15.01 20.31 -1.13
CA ASN A 121 14.62 20.56 -2.52
C ASN A 121 13.80 19.40 -3.13
N THR A 122 13.06 18.67 -2.31
CA THR A 122 12.16 17.59 -2.71
C THR A 122 10.73 18.13 -2.79
N SER A 123 10.09 17.92 -3.95
CA SER A 123 8.68 18.27 -4.15
C SER A 123 7.77 17.46 -3.25
N GLN A 124 7.01 18.14 -2.39
CA GLN A 124 6.06 17.53 -1.46
C GLN A 124 4.64 17.52 -2.03
N SER A 125 4.20 18.63 -2.64
CA SER A 125 2.86 18.76 -3.21
C SER A 125 2.74 19.95 -4.17
N ILE A 126 1.58 20.08 -4.81
CA ILE A 126 1.19 21.21 -5.66
C ILE A 126 -0.07 21.86 -5.06
N ILE A 127 -0.14 23.18 -5.10
CA ILE A 127 -1.32 23.93 -4.68
C ILE A 127 -2.43 23.75 -5.71
N GLY A 128 -3.58 23.27 -5.24
CA GLY A 128 -4.80 23.01 -6.02
C GLY A 128 -5.93 23.97 -5.71
#